data_AF-A0A2X4RES8-F1
#
_entry.id   AF-A0A2X4RES8-F1
#
_cell.length_a   1.000
_cell.length_b   1.000
_cell.length_c   1.000
_cell.angle_alpha   90.00
_cell.angle_beta   90.00
_cell.angle_gamma   90.00
#
_symmetry.space_group_name_H-M   'P 1'
#
loop_
_entity.id
_entity.type
_entity.pdbx_description
1 polymer ?
#
loop_
_entity_poly.entity_id
_entity_poly.type
_entity_poly.pdbx_seq_one_letter_code
_entity_poly.pdbx_strand_id
1 'polypeptide(L)'
;MTTGFLVNPDLSRRTIEFELEHANQFLGGTTEDRVSVAFQDDGQTYAALFNPNAKAEGADPNPVASLARNAADTGNSAFLQDPIRSICGPVIFVAADGDDKNIDEVKEAVEYGIRAVKTYREDNPEEYQLWRAAVINSDKQV
;
A
#
# COMPACT_ATOMS: atom_id res chain seq x y z
N MET A 1 18.24 11.99 -3.83
CA MET A 1 17.81 10.65 -4.27
C MET A 1 17.27 9.93 -3.07
N THR A 2 16.14 9.26 -3.27
CA THR A 2 15.46 8.45 -2.28
C THR A 2 15.32 7.03 -2.82
N THR A 3 15.56 6.04 -1.98
CA THR A 3 15.39 4.63 -2.25
C THR A 3 14.04 4.21 -1.69
N GLY A 4 13.19 3.67 -2.54
CA GLY A 4 11.87 3.19 -2.16
C GLY A 4 11.65 1.75 -2.58
N PHE A 5 10.65 1.14 -1.95
CA PHE A 5 10.21 -0.20 -2.29
C PHE A 5 8.85 -0.14 -2.97
N LEU A 6 8.86 -0.31 -4.30
CA LEU A 6 7.65 -0.28 -5.12
C LEU A 6 6.93 -1.62 -4.99
N VAL A 7 5.64 -1.58 -4.65
CA VAL A 7 4.74 -2.73 -4.55
C VAL A 7 3.50 -2.49 -5.38
N ASN A 8 3.18 -3.44 -6.25
CA ASN A 8 2.01 -3.40 -7.10
C ASN A 8 0.82 -4.17 -6.49
N PRO A 9 -0.41 -3.95 -6.97
CA PRO A 9 -1.61 -4.67 -6.51
C PRO A 9 -1.53 -6.20 -6.63
N ASP A 10 -0.75 -6.70 -7.59
CA ASP A 10 -0.51 -8.13 -7.82
C ASP A 10 0.55 -8.74 -6.87
N LEU A 11 1.07 -7.95 -5.92
CA LEU A 11 2.16 -8.28 -4.99
C LEU A 11 3.55 -8.36 -5.63
N SER A 12 3.69 -8.05 -6.92
CA SER A 12 5.01 -7.85 -7.51
C SER A 12 5.67 -6.62 -6.89
N ARG A 13 6.98 -6.69 -6.69
CA ARG A 13 7.73 -5.65 -5.97
C ARG A 13 9.18 -5.55 -6.40
N ARG A 14 9.76 -4.36 -6.26
CA ARG A 14 11.18 -4.09 -6.52
C ARG A 14 11.65 -2.86 -5.77
N THR A 15 12.94 -2.82 -5.48
CA THR A 15 13.60 -1.58 -5.04
C THR A 15 13.77 -0.64 -6.23
N ILE A 16 13.50 0.65 -6.01
CA ILE A 16 13.72 1.72 -6.98
C ILE A 16 14.48 2.86 -6.33
N GLU A 17 15.31 3.54 -7.12
CA GLU A 17 15.92 4.82 -6.75
C GLU A 17 15.22 5.91 -7.56
N PHE A 18 14.78 6.97 -6.89
CA PHE A 18 14.02 8.04 -7.51
C PHE A 18 14.24 9.36 -6.76
N GLU A 19 13.79 10.46 -7.35
CA GLU A 19 13.63 11.71 -6.63
C GLU A 19 12.16 11.84 -6.25
N LEU A 20 11.85 12.31 -5.04
CA LEU A 20 10.47 12.43 -4.56
C LEU A 20 9.58 13.18 -5.57
N GLU A 21 10.09 14.23 -6.20
CA GLU A 21 9.39 15.02 -7.23
C GLU A 21 9.04 14.22 -8.51
N HIS A 22 9.66 13.06 -8.71
CA HIS A 22 9.45 12.15 -9.84
C HIS A 22 8.78 10.83 -9.43
N ALA A 23 8.25 10.69 -8.20
CA ALA A 23 7.62 9.45 -7.76
C ALA A 23 6.37 9.11 -8.59
N ASN A 24 5.62 10.13 -9.01
CA ASN A 24 4.48 10.01 -9.93
C ASN A 24 4.76 9.18 -11.20
N GLN A 25 5.99 9.14 -11.72
CA GLN A 25 6.37 8.35 -12.89
C GLN A 25 6.22 6.84 -12.65
N PHE A 26 6.35 6.40 -11.39
CA PHE A 26 6.21 5.01 -10.99
C PHE A 26 4.81 4.67 -10.48
N LEU A 27 4.10 5.66 -9.91
CA LEU A 27 2.76 5.48 -9.35
C LEU A 27 1.66 5.50 -10.42
N GLY A 28 1.96 6.08 -11.58
CA GLY A 28 0.99 6.32 -12.64
C GLY A 28 0.10 7.53 -12.31
N GLY A 29 -0.16 8.38 -13.30
CA GLY A 29 -0.91 9.63 -13.11
C GLY A 29 -0.01 10.86 -12.91
N THR A 30 -0.63 11.99 -12.58
CA THR A 30 0.05 13.30 -12.44
C THR A 30 0.16 13.77 -10.98
N THR A 31 -0.50 13.08 -10.06
CA THR A 31 -0.61 13.44 -8.64
C THR A 31 -0.10 12.32 -7.77
N GLU A 32 0.52 12.69 -6.66
CA GLU A 32 0.93 11.78 -5.59
C GLU A 32 0.41 12.30 -4.25
N ASP A 33 0.12 11.38 -3.34
CA ASP A 33 -0.23 11.65 -1.96
C ASP A 33 0.59 10.74 -1.04
N ARG A 34 0.74 11.15 0.21
CA ARG A 34 1.59 10.50 1.21
C ARG A 34 0.77 10.16 2.44
N VAL A 35 0.82 8.90 2.84
CA VAL A 35 0.14 8.41 4.05
C VAL A 35 1.10 7.65 4.95
N SER A 36 0.89 7.76 6.26
CA SER A 36 1.58 6.95 7.26
C SER A 36 1.03 5.52 7.24
N VAL A 37 1.92 4.54 7.33
CA VAL A 37 1.59 3.11 7.32
C VAL A 37 2.37 2.36 8.39
N ALA A 38 1.81 1.27 8.90
CA ALA A 38 2.44 0.40 9.90
C ALA A 38 2.26 -1.06 9.48
N PHE A 39 3.27 -1.91 9.73
CA PHE A 39 3.22 -3.33 9.36
C PHE A 39 3.25 -4.27 10.57
N GLN A 40 3.68 -3.76 11.73
CA GLN A 40 3.80 -4.49 12.99
C GLN A 40 3.28 -3.61 14.14
N ASP A 41 2.93 -4.24 15.26
CA ASP A 41 2.57 -3.57 16.52
C ASP A 41 3.80 -3.12 17.34
N ASP A 42 4.93 -2.88 16.67
CA ASP A 42 6.19 -2.43 17.28
C ASP A 42 6.25 -0.90 17.46
N GLY A 43 5.22 -0.18 17.00
CA GLY A 43 5.13 1.27 17.06
C GLY A 43 5.94 1.99 15.99
N GLN A 44 6.56 1.27 15.04
CA GLN A 44 7.22 1.88 13.89
C GLN A 44 6.21 2.25 12.81
N THR A 45 6.30 3.50 12.34
CA THR A 45 5.54 3.98 11.18
C THR A 45 6.47 4.25 10.02
N TYR A 46 6.00 3.96 8.82
CA TYR A 46 6.65 4.25 7.54
C TYR A 46 5.75 5.16 6.71
N ALA A 47 6.23 5.58 5.53
CA ALA A 47 5.42 6.34 4.60
C ALA A 47 5.15 5.53 3.32
N ALA A 48 3.92 5.64 2.82
CA ALA A 48 3.49 5.11 1.53
C ALA A 48 3.13 6.27 0.60
N LEU A 49 3.77 6.31 -0.56
CA LEU A 49 3.45 7.22 -1.66
C LEU A 49 2.54 6.48 -2.65
N PHE A 50 1.44 7.11 -3.04
CA PHE A 50 0.45 6.52 -3.95
C PHE A 50 -0.23 7.60 -4.80
N ASN A 51 -0.85 7.22 -5.92
CA ASN A 51 -1.70 8.13 -6.68
C ASN A 51 -3.12 8.11 -6.08
N PRO A 52 -3.61 9.22 -5.49
CA PRO A 52 -4.96 9.27 -4.91
C PRO A 52 -6.08 9.11 -5.95
N ASN A 53 -5.80 9.43 -7.22
CA ASN A 53 -6.75 9.28 -8.31
C ASN A 53 -6.78 7.85 -8.89
N ALA A 54 -5.85 6.96 -8.50
CA ALA A 54 -5.77 5.61 -9.05
C ALA A 54 -7.08 4.83 -8.91
N LYS A 55 -7.82 5.03 -7.81
CA LYS A 55 -9.13 4.43 -7.60
C LYS A 55 -10.16 4.91 -8.62
N ALA A 56 -10.23 6.23 -8.85
CA ALA A 56 -11.12 6.84 -9.84
C ALA A 56 -10.75 6.44 -11.28
N GLU A 57 -9.46 6.19 -11.53
CA GLU A 57 -8.94 5.67 -12.81
C GLU A 57 -9.20 4.16 -13.00
N GLY A 58 -9.81 3.48 -12.01
CA GLY A 58 -10.15 2.06 -12.09
C GLY A 58 -8.98 1.12 -11.79
N ALA A 59 -7.92 1.60 -11.15
CA ALA A 59 -6.80 0.77 -10.73
C ALA A 59 -7.21 -0.24 -9.65
N ASP A 60 -6.56 -1.40 -9.68
CA ASP A 60 -6.77 -2.45 -8.69
C ASP A 60 -6.32 -2.03 -7.29
N PRO A 61 -6.99 -2.50 -6.23
CA PRO A 61 -6.60 -2.17 -4.87
C PRO A 61 -5.28 -2.85 -4.50
N ASN A 62 -4.41 -2.10 -3.83
CA ASN A 62 -3.16 -2.60 -3.27
C ASN A 62 -3.43 -3.09 -1.83
N PRO A 63 -3.54 -4.42 -1.61
CA PRO A 63 -3.90 -4.94 -0.30
C PRO A 63 -2.83 -4.71 0.75
N VAL A 64 -1.56 -4.64 0.37
CA VAL A 64 -0.44 -4.44 1.30
C VAL A 64 -0.50 -3.03 1.87
N ALA A 65 -0.65 -2.04 0.98
CA ALA A 65 -0.79 -0.65 1.38
C ALA A 65 -2.09 -0.39 2.16
N SER A 66 -3.19 -1.02 1.73
CA SER A 66 -4.48 -0.90 2.42
C SER A 66 -4.45 -1.51 3.83
N LEU A 67 -3.82 -2.68 3.99
CA LEU A 67 -3.59 -3.31 5.29
C LEU A 67 -2.73 -2.42 6.18
N ALA A 68 -1.61 -1.92 5.64
CA ALA A 68 -0.66 -1.16 6.43
C ALA A 68 -1.19 0.22 6.85
N ARG A 69 -2.02 0.85 6.02
CA ARG A 69 -2.78 2.05 6.39
C ARG A 69 -3.78 1.76 7.50
N ASN A 70 -4.56 0.68 7.37
CA ASN A 70 -5.55 0.31 8.37
C ASN A 70 -4.91 0.05 9.74
N ALA A 71 -3.77 -0.66 9.75
CA ALA A 71 -3.00 -0.90 10.96
C ALA A 71 -2.52 0.42 11.60
N ALA A 72 -2.03 1.37 10.81
CA ALA A 72 -1.63 2.69 11.32
C ALA A 72 -2.80 3.51 11.88
N ASP A 73 -3.95 3.50 11.21
CA ASP A 73 -5.12 4.30 11.60
C ASP A 73 -5.84 3.75 12.85
N THR A 74 -5.81 2.43 13.05
CA THR A 74 -6.67 1.77 14.04
C THR A 74 -5.93 0.99 15.12
N GLY A 75 -4.63 0.75 14.94
CA GLY A 75 -3.88 -0.23 15.74
C GLY A 75 -4.42 -1.66 15.60
N ASN A 76 -5.27 -1.90 14.59
CA ASN A 76 -5.86 -3.19 14.32
C ASN A 76 -5.23 -3.78 13.06
N SER A 77 -4.34 -4.74 13.27
CA SER A 77 -3.73 -5.55 12.22
C SER A 77 -4.71 -6.58 11.63
N ALA A 78 -5.97 -6.66 12.11
CA ALA A 78 -6.99 -7.48 11.50
C ALA A 78 -7.31 -7.00 10.08
N PHE A 79 -7.61 -7.98 9.23
CA PHE A 79 -7.58 -7.91 7.77
C PHE A 79 -8.46 -6.81 7.13
N LEU A 80 -8.32 -6.68 5.80
CA LEU A 80 -8.96 -5.73 4.88
C LEU A 80 -10.47 -5.47 5.11
N GLN A 81 -10.81 -4.68 6.12
CA GLN A 81 -12.19 -4.41 6.54
C GLN A 81 -12.72 -3.05 6.07
N ASP A 82 -11.84 -2.13 5.64
CA ASP A 82 -12.23 -0.81 5.13
C ASP A 82 -12.00 -0.70 3.61
N PRO A 83 -12.98 -1.10 2.78
CA PRO A 83 -12.89 -0.95 1.33
C PRO A 83 -12.97 0.52 0.88
N ILE A 84 -13.44 1.44 1.72
CA ILE A 84 -13.60 2.86 1.36
C ILE A 84 -12.24 3.55 1.35
N ARG A 85 -11.43 3.30 2.39
CA ARG A 85 -10.09 3.89 2.57
C ARG A 85 -8.95 3.09 1.94
N SER A 86 -9.28 2.03 1.19
CA SER A 86 -8.30 1.21 0.50
C SER A 86 -7.49 2.04 -0.52
N ILE A 87 -6.19 1.77 -0.58
CA ILE A 87 -5.25 2.41 -1.52
C ILE A 87 -5.23 1.59 -2.80
N CYS A 88 -5.41 2.24 -3.96
CA CYS A 88 -5.38 1.60 -5.26
C CYS A 88 -4.11 1.93 -6.05
N GLY A 89 -3.72 1.03 -6.96
CA GLY A 89 -2.56 1.19 -7.82
C GLY A 89 -1.22 0.82 -7.19
N PRO A 90 -0.11 1.08 -7.91
CA PRO A 90 1.24 0.93 -7.36
C PRO A 90 1.47 1.85 -6.17
N VAL A 91 2.27 1.38 -5.21
CA VAL A 91 2.62 2.14 -3.99
C VAL A 91 4.11 2.03 -3.75
N ILE A 92 4.75 3.15 -3.40
CA ILE A 92 6.17 3.17 -3.01
C ILE A 92 6.26 3.36 -1.51
N PHE A 93 6.87 2.39 -0.83
CA PHE A 93 7.17 2.51 0.60
C PHE A 93 8.55 3.13 0.80
N VAL A 94 8.61 4.09 1.71
CA VAL A 94 9.84 4.80 2.11
C VAL A 94 9.87 4.95 3.63
N ALA A 95 11.04 5.29 4.18
CA ALA A 95 11.14 5.62 5.60
C ALA A 95 10.24 6.82 5.96
N ALA A 96 9.84 6.93 7.24
CA ALA A 96 8.99 8.04 7.70
C ALA A 96 9.59 9.43 7.42
N ASP A 97 10.92 9.53 7.39
CA ASP A 97 11.62 10.79 7.15
C ASP A 97 11.93 11.01 5.66
N GLY A 98 11.66 10.01 4.81
CA GLY A 98 12.04 10.00 3.39
C GLY A 98 13.53 9.75 3.15
N ASP A 99 14.27 9.43 4.21
CA ASP A 99 15.71 9.12 4.19
C ASP A 99 15.99 7.65 3.85
N ASP A 100 17.08 7.42 3.11
CA ASP A 100 17.44 6.10 2.57
C ASP A 100 18.08 5.14 3.59
N LYS A 101 18.46 5.68 4.75
CA LYS A 101 19.26 4.94 5.73
C LYS A 101 18.55 3.69 6.28
N ASN A 102 17.21 3.65 6.22
CA ASN A 102 16.40 2.59 6.80
C ASN A 102 15.59 1.81 5.76
N ILE A 103 15.99 1.84 4.48
CA ILE A 103 15.23 1.15 3.43
C ILE A 103 15.18 -0.37 3.60
N ASP A 104 16.19 -0.97 4.24
CA ASP A 104 16.17 -2.42 4.53
C ASP A 104 15.12 -2.78 5.59
N GLU A 105 14.91 -1.93 6.59
CA GLU A 105 13.83 -2.09 7.58
C GLU A 105 12.46 -1.97 6.92
N VAL A 106 12.28 -0.95 6.05
CA VAL A 106 11.06 -0.79 5.25
C VAL A 106 10.80 -2.04 4.41
N LYS A 107 11.83 -2.57 3.74
CA LYS A 107 11.70 -3.79 2.93
C LYS A 107 11.27 -4.97 3.80
N GLU A 108 11.90 -5.18 4.95
CA GLU A 108 11.54 -6.29 5.85
C GLU A 108 10.09 -6.19 6.34
N ALA A 109 9.66 -4.98 6.73
CA ALA A 109 8.29 -4.72 7.17
C ALA A 109 7.26 -4.96 6.04
N VAL A 110 7.54 -4.47 4.84
CA VAL A 110 6.67 -4.67 3.66
C VAL A 110 6.64 -6.14 3.23
N GLU A 111 7.78 -6.85 3.34
CA GLU A 111 7.89 -8.28 3.10
C GLU A 111 6.98 -9.08 4.04
N TYR A 112 6.93 -8.70 5.32
CA TYR A 112 5.99 -9.27 6.28
C TYR A 112 4.54 -9.02 5.87
N GLY A 113 4.19 -7.78 5.52
CA GLY A 113 2.84 -7.44 5.03
C GLY A 113 2.44 -8.25 3.80
N ILE A 114 3.35 -8.47 2.85
CA ILE A 114 3.09 -9.27 1.65
C ILE A 114 2.86 -10.74 1.99
N ARG A 115 3.63 -11.30 2.92
CA ARG A 115 3.41 -12.68 3.40
C ARG A 115 2.04 -12.81 4.06
N ALA A 116 1.67 -11.87 4.94
CA ALA A 116 0.36 -11.84 5.58
C ALA A 116 -0.79 -11.77 4.56
N VAL A 117 -0.69 -10.85 3.59
CA VAL A 117 -1.65 -10.74 2.47
C VAL A 117 -1.73 -12.01 1.65
N LYS A 118 -0.60 -12.63 1.33
CA LYS A 118 -0.57 -13.86 0.54
C LYS A 118 -1.25 -15.01 1.29
N THR A 119 -0.90 -15.23 2.55
CA THR A 119 -1.52 -16.26 3.40
C THR A 119 -3.02 -16.06 3.50
N TYR A 120 -3.49 -14.84 3.75
CA TYR A 120 -4.93 -14.59 3.81
C TYR A 120 -5.65 -14.78 2.48
N ARG A 121 -5.04 -14.40 1.34
CA ARG A 121 -5.61 -14.67 0.02
C ARG A 121 -5.77 -16.17 -0.24
N GLU A 122 -4.84 -16.98 0.27
CA GLU A 122 -4.86 -18.45 0.15
C GLU A 122 -5.90 -19.07 1.10
N ASP A 123 -5.98 -18.58 2.34
CA ASP A 123 -6.87 -19.12 3.37
C ASP A 123 -8.32 -18.64 3.22
N ASN A 124 -8.53 -17.41 2.74
CA ASN A 124 -9.84 -16.72 2.65
C ASN A 124 -10.07 -16.11 1.26
N PRO A 125 -10.07 -16.91 0.18
CA PRO A 125 -10.14 -16.40 -1.19
C PRO A 125 -11.46 -15.67 -1.50
N GLU A 126 -12.58 -16.15 -0.95
CA GLU A 126 -13.89 -15.53 -1.15
C GLU A 126 -13.99 -14.16 -0.47
N GLU A 127 -13.53 -14.04 0.79
CA GLU A 127 -13.50 -12.76 1.51
C GLU A 127 -12.62 -11.73 0.79
N TYR A 128 -11.44 -12.17 0.33
CA TYR A 128 -10.56 -11.31 -0.45
C TYR A 128 -11.22 -10.80 -1.74
N GLN A 129 -11.94 -11.67 -2.46
CA GLN A 129 -12.68 -11.26 -3.66
C GLN A 129 -13.81 -10.29 -3.34
N LEU A 130 -14.56 -10.52 -2.26
CA LEU A 130 -15.63 -9.62 -1.80
C LEU A 130 -15.07 -8.25 -1.44
N TRP A 131 -13.97 -8.19 -0.68
CA TRP A 131 -13.28 -6.94 -0.37
C TRP A 131 -12.84 -6.23 -1.65
N ARG A 132 -12.12 -6.92 -2.55
CA ARG A 132 -11.66 -6.32 -3.82
C ARG A 132 -12.83 -5.78 -4.65
N ALA A 133 -13.92 -6.54 -4.75
CA ALA A 133 -15.12 -6.10 -5.43
C ALA A 133 -15.77 -4.89 -4.76
N ALA A 134 -15.80 -4.86 -3.43
CA ALA A 134 -16.30 -3.71 -2.68
C ALA A 134 -15.45 -2.45 -2.93
N VAL A 135 -14.12 -2.55 -2.95
CA VAL A 135 -13.25 -1.40 -3.28
C VAL A 135 -13.55 -0.89 -4.69
N ILE A 136 -13.56 -1.78 -5.69
CA ILE A 136 -13.78 -1.43 -7.10
C ILE A 136 -15.17 -0.82 -7.32
N ASN A 137 -16.19 -1.28 -6.59
CA ASN A 137 -17.56 -0.81 -6.75
C ASN A 137 -17.94 0.34 -5.80
N SER A 138 -17.11 0.68 -4.81
CA SER A 138 -17.43 1.73 -3.84
C SER A 138 -17.56 3.13 -4.47
N ASP A 139 -16.89 3.39 -5.60
CA ASP A 139 -17.05 4.62 -6.39
C ASP A 139 -18.21 4.56 -7.40
N LYS A 140 -18.86 3.40 -7.59
CA LYS A 140 -20.01 3.23 -8.49
C LYS A 140 -21.35 3.52 -7.82
N GLN A 141 -21.39 4.20 -6.68
CA GLN A 141 -22.65 4.71 -6.13
C GLN A 141 -23.15 5.85 -7.03
N VAL A 142 -23.97 5.47 -8.01
CA VAL A 142 -24.84 6.35 -8.81
C VAL A 142 -26.23 6.34 -8.20
#